data_AF-A0A9E2HK76-F1
#
_entry.id   AF-A0A9E2HK76-F1
#
_cell.length_a   1.000
_cell.length_b   1.000
_cell.length_c   1.000
_cell.angle_alpha   90.00
_cell.angle_beta   90.00
_cell.angle_gamma   90.00
#
_symmetry.space_group_name_H-M   'P 1'
#
loop_
_entity.id
_entity.type
_entity.pdbx_description
1 polymer ?
#
loop_
_entity_poly.entity_id
_entity_poly.type
_entity_poly.pdbx_seq_one_letter_code
_entity_poly.pdbx_strand_id
1 'polypeptide(L)'
;VPLILLSVGAVAAGFVFAPHFIGHHEGEFWRGAIFTGANNHVLHESHDVPTWVKWSPLILTLIGTAFAYWIYVAREGMGRRMAERNGVIYRFLYNKWYFDELYDFVFVRGFRAIGNFFWKVGDVKIIDGLGPNGAAWASLKSAARLAKIQSGYVYHYAFVMLLGVAGLLTFAILAWGA
;
A
#
# COMPACT_ATOMS: atom_id res chain seq x y z
N VAL A 1 -5.96 35.56 -19.01
CA VAL A 1 -7.25 35.95 -18.38
C VAL A 1 -7.47 35.25 -17.04
N PRO A 2 -7.40 33.90 -16.90
CA PRO A 2 -7.68 33.24 -15.62
C PRO A 2 -6.71 33.60 -14.48
N LEU A 3 -5.41 33.69 -14.76
CA LEU A 3 -4.40 34.07 -13.75
C LEU A 3 -4.62 35.48 -13.21
N ILE A 4 -4.96 36.45 -14.07
CA ILE A 4 -5.22 37.83 -13.66
C ILE A 4 -6.42 37.89 -12.73
N LEU A 5 -7.51 37.18 -13.08
CA LEU A 5 -8.70 37.09 -12.24
C LEU A 5 -8.37 36.48 -10.88
N LEU A 6 -7.57 35.40 -10.84
CA LEU A 6 -7.11 34.78 -9.59
C LEU A 6 -6.21 35.71 -8.77
N SER A 7 -5.32 36.48 -9.40
CA SER A 7 -4.45 37.44 -8.69
C SER A 7 -5.24 38.58 -8.06
N VAL A 8 -6.21 39.14 -8.79
CA VAL A 8 -7.10 40.18 -8.24
C VAL A 8 -7.92 39.61 -7.07
N GLY A 9 -8.47 38.40 -7.23
CA GLY A 9 -9.18 37.71 -6.17
C GLY A 9 -8.30 37.45 -4.94
N ALA A 10 -7.06 36.99 -5.12
CA ALA A 10 -6.15 36.69 -4.02
C ALA A 10 -5.80 37.93 -3.18
N VAL A 11 -5.68 39.11 -3.81
CA VAL A 11 -5.42 40.37 -3.09
C VAL A 11 -6.69 40.91 -2.44
N ALA A 12 -7.82 40.90 -3.16
CA ALA A 12 -9.05 41.56 -2.71
C ALA A 12 -9.91 40.73 -1.74
N ALA A 13 -9.88 39.40 -1.83
CA ALA A 13 -10.76 38.53 -1.05
C ALA A 13 -10.58 38.74 0.46
N GLY A 14 -9.34 38.91 0.94
CA GLY A 14 -9.08 39.20 2.35
C GLY A 14 -9.76 40.48 2.83
N PHE A 15 -9.67 41.57 2.05
CA PHE A 15 -10.29 42.85 2.41
C PHE A 15 -11.82 42.79 2.39
N VAL A 16 -12.40 42.10 1.40
CA VAL A 16 -13.86 42.00 1.24
C VAL A 16 -14.49 41.08 2.30
N PHE A 17 -13.86 39.95 2.60
CA PHE A 17 -14.44 38.93 3.47
C PHE A 17 -14.00 39.00 4.94
N ALA A 18 -12.99 39.80 5.30
CA ALA A 18 -12.53 39.93 6.69
C ALA A 18 -13.66 40.20 7.71
N PRO A 19 -14.61 41.13 7.48
CA PRO A 19 -15.70 41.38 8.44
C PRO A 19 -16.64 40.18 8.66
N HIS A 20 -16.74 39.30 7.66
CA HIS A 20 -17.60 38.12 7.67
C HIS A 20 -16.89 36.89 8.22
N PHE A 21 -15.56 36.77 8.07
CA PHE A 21 -14.83 35.59 8.52
C PHE A 21 -14.32 35.69 9.95
N ILE A 22 -13.83 36.88 10.34
CA ILE A 22 -13.15 37.14 11.62
C ILE A 22 -13.65 38.40 12.32
N GLY A 23 -14.66 39.06 11.74
CA GLY A 23 -15.25 40.28 12.28
C GLY A 23 -16.61 40.00 12.94
N HIS A 24 -17.37 41.08 13.17
CA HIS A 24 -18.64 41.01 13.90
C HIS A 24 -19.73 40.14 13.23
N HIS A 25 -19.59 39.81 11.94
CA HIS A 25 -20.57 38.98 11.21
C HIS A 25 -20.19 37.49 11.15
N GLU A 26 -19.13 37.06 11.87
CA GLU A 26 -18.65 35.66 11.83
C GLU A 26 -19.71 34.65 12.25
N GLY A 27 -20.49 34.95 13.31
CA GLY A 27 -21.50 34.02 13.83
C GLY A 27 -22.61 33.75 12.81
N GLU A 28 -23.03 34.79 12.10
CA GLU A 28 -24.05 34.69 11.05
C GLU A 28 -23.50 34.05 9.77
N PHE A 29 -22.24 34.32 9.41
CA PHE A 29 -21.60 33.76 8.23
C PHE A 29 -21.34 32.26 8.37
N TRP A 30 -20.76 31.83 9.49
CA TRP A 30 -20.38 30.43 9.72
C TRP A 30 -21.54 29.56 10.18
N ARG A 31 -22.62 30.13 10.71
CA ARG A 31 -23.86 29.42 11.12
C ARG A 31 -23.59 28.17 11.97
N GLY A 32 -22.60 28.23 12.86
CA GLY A 32 -22.23 27.11 13.73
C GLY A 32 -21.29 26.06 13.11
N ALA A 33 -20.77 26.26 11.90
CA ALA A 33 -19.75 25.39 11.30
C ALA A 33 -18.41 25.47 12.06
N ILE A 34 -18.09 26.63 12.64
CA ILE A 34 -16.96 26.82 13.54
C ILE A 34 -17.49 26.79 14.97
N PHE A 35 -17.12 25.76 15.72
CA PHE A 35 -17.50 25.62 17.13
C PHE A 35 -16.54 26.39 18.03
N THR A 36 -17.06 27.36 18.77
CA THR A 36 -16.34 28.08 19.84
C THR A 36 -16.92 27.67 21.19
N GLY A 37 -16.12 27.01 22.02
CA GLY A 37 -16.53 26.68 23.39
C GLY A 37 -16.80 27.92 24.23
N ALA A 38 -17.63 27.81 25.28
CA ALA A 38 -18.07 28.96 26.11
C ALA A 38 -16.93 29.78 26.75
N ASN A 39 -15.76 29.17 26.94
CA ASN A 39 -14.57 29.81 27.53
C ASN A 39 -13.51 30.18 26.47
N ASN A 40 -13.80 30.03 25.18
CA ASN A 40 -12.84 30.32 24.11
C ASN A 40 -12.99 31.77 23.66
N HIS A 41 -12.15 32.64 24.21
CA HIS A 41 -12.10 34.07 23.87
C HIS A 41 -10.96 34.43 22.91
N VAL A 42 -10.31 33.45 22.27
CA VAL A 42 -9.11 33.67 21.44
C VAL A 42 -9.34 34.71 20.33
N LEU A 43 -10.52 34.73 19.70
CA LEU A 43 -10.87 35.72 18.68
C LEU A 43 -11.02 37.14 19.27
N HIS A 44 -11.66 37.28 20.43
CA HIS A 44 -11.78 38.55 21.13
C HIS A 44 -10.42 39.06 21.65
N GLU A 45 -9.63 38.18 22.29
CA GLU A 45 -8.30 38.48 22.82
C GLU A 45 -7.25 38.72 21.73
N SER A 46 -7.49 38.26 20.50
CA SER A 46 -6.59 38.48 19.36
C SER A 46 -6.37 39.98 19.06
N HIS A 47 -7.36 40.81 19.39
CA HIS A 47 -7.26 42.26 19.22
C HIS A 47 -6.33 42.91 20.25
N ASP A 48 -6.19 42.32 21.43
CA ASP A 48 -5.38 42.83 22.54
C ASP A 48 -3.90 42.41 22.46
N VAL A 49 -3.56 41.57 21.48
CA VAL A 49 -2.18 41.13 21.26
C VAL A 49 -1.29 42.35 20.94
N PRO A 50 -0.10 42.46 21.55
CA PRO A 50 0.85 43.54 21.28
C PRO A 50 1.14 43.71 19.78
N THR A 51 1.30 44.96 19.36
CA THR A 51 1.50 45.30 17.94
C THR A 51 2.74 44.66 17.32
N TRP A 52 3.82 44.45 18.08
CA TRP A 52 5.02 43.78 17.59
C TRP A 52 4.77 42.32 17.18
N VAL A 53 3.86 41.62 17.87
CA VAL A 53 3.47 40.25 17.51
C VAL A 53 2.68 40.27 16.21
N LYS A 54 1.78 41.24 16.03
CA LYS A 54 0.99 41.41 14.78
C LYS A 54 1.89 41.63 13.56
N TRP A 55 2.99 42.37 13.72
CA TRP A 55 3.97 42.61 12.66
C TRP A 55 4.99 41.48 12.48
N SER A 56 5.16 40.60 13.47
CA SER A 56 6.20 39.56 13.45
C SER A 56 6.12 38.60 12.25
N PRO A 57 4.94 38.12 11.77
CA PRO A 57 4.88 37.25 10.61
C PRO A 57 5.34 37.97 9.33
N LEU A 58 5.01 39.26 9.19
CA LEU A 58 5.44 40.05 8.04
C LEU A 58 6.97 40.22 8.03
N ILE A 59 7.55 40.58 9.18
CA ILE A 59 9.00 40.75 9.32
C ILE A 59 9.72 39.43 9.01
N LEU A 60 9.26 38.31 9.57
CA LEU A 60 9.85 36.99 9.29
C LEU A 60 9.72 36.59 7.82
N THR A 61 8.59 36.89 7.18
CA THR A 61 8.37 36.64 5.75
C THR A 61 9.35 37.45 4.90
N LEU A 62 9.56 38.73 5.22
CA LEU A 62 10.52 39.59 4.51
C LEU A 62 11.96 39.11 4.69
N ILE A 63 12.35 38.74 5.92
CA ILE A 63 13.68 38.18 6.20
C ILE A 63 13.89 36.86 5.45
N GLY A 64 12.91 35.95 5.51
CA GLY A 64 12.96 34.68 4.80
C GLY A 64 13.04 34.86 3.29
N THR A 65 12.30 35.82 2.73
CA THR A 65 12.35 36.16 1.31
C THR A 65 13.70 36.75 0.92
N ALA A 66 14.25 37.67 1.71
CA ALA A 66 15.58 38.23 1.48
C ALA A 66 16.67 37.17 1.55
N PHE A 67 16.58 36.24 2.51
CA PHE A 67 17.49 35.11 2.63
C PHE A 67 17.41 34.16 1.44
N ALA A 68 16.19 33.81 1.00
CA ALA A 68 15.97 33.01 -0.20
C ALA A 68 16.52 33.71 -1.46
N TYR A 69 16.23 35.00 -1.64
CA TYR A 69 16.77 35.79 -2.74
C TYR A 69 18.31 35.78 -2.74
N TRP A 70 18.93 35.93 -1.56
CA TRP A 70 20.38 35.90 -1.43
C TRP A 70 20.99 34.55 -1.86
N ILE A 71 20.39 33.43 -1.45
CA ILE A 71 20.89 32.08 -1.78
C ILE A 71 20.65 31.74 -3.26
N TYR A 72 19.47 32.04 -3.79
CA TYR A 72 19.04 31.55 -5.09
C TYR A 72 19.32 32.52 -6.24
N VAL A 73 19.28 33.83 -6.00
CA VAL A 73 19.49 34.86 -7.03
C VAL A 73 20.84 35.54 -6.88
N ALA A 74 21.13 36.10 -5.71
CA ALA A 74 22.37 36.88 -5.53
C ALA A 74 23.64 36.01 -5.50
N ARG A 75 23.55 34.77 -5.02
CA ARG A 75 24.65 33.81 -4.97
C ARG A 75 24.31 32.49 -5.66
N GLU A 76 24.10 32.59 -6.97
CA GLU A 76 23.84 31.44 -7.83
C GLU A 76 24.82 30.28 -7.56
N GLY A 77 24.29 29.06 -7.48
CA GLY A 77 25.05 27.84 -7.18
C GLY A 77 25.33 27.58 -5.69
N MET A 78 24.97 28.48 -4.76
CA MET A 78 25.07 28.20 -3.32
C MET A 78 24.18 27.03 -2.90
N GLY A 79 22.93 26.99 -3.37
CA GLY A 79 22.02 25.87 -3.09
C GLY A 79 22.59 24.52 -3.55
N ARG A 80 23.20 24.48 -4.73
CA ARG A 80 23.86 23.26 -5.26
C ARG A 80 25.02 22.82 -4.37
N ARG A 81 25.92 23.74 -3.99
CA ARG A 81 27.03 23.43 -3.08
C ARG A 81 26.55 22.94 -1.71
N MET A 82 25.41 23.43 -1.23
CA MET A 82 24.81 22.97 0.02
C MET A 82 24.24 21.55 -0.12
N ALA A 83 23.61 21.25 -1.26
CA ALA A 83 23.10 19.92 -1.59
C ALA A 83 24.24 18.89 -1.80
N GLU A 84 25.34 19.27 -2.45
CA GLU A 84 26.51 18.41 -2.69
C GLU A 84 27.17 17.93 -1.39
N ARG A 85 27.04 18.68 -0.29
CA ARG A 85 27.50 18.24 1.04
C ARG A 85 26.71 17.06 1.60
N ASN A 86 25.56 16.75 1.01
CA ASN A 86 24.72 15.59 1.33
C ASN A 86 24.43 15.42 2.83
N GLY A 87 24.18 16.53 3.52
CA GLY A 87 23.93 16.56 4.97
C GLY A 87 22.70 15.75 5.38
N VAL A 88 22.63 15.37 6.66
CA VAL A 88 21.50 14.60 7.22
C VAL A 88 20.17 15.34 7.02
N ILE A 89 20.13 16.64 7.35
CA ILE A 89 18.93 17.48 7.19
C ILE A 89 18.51 17.56 5.71
N TYR A 90 19.48 17.73 4.81
CA TYR A 90 19.20 17.77 3.37
C TYR A 90 18.56 16.46 2.90
N ARG A 91 19.16 15.30 3.21
CA ARG A 91 18.62 13.99 2.83
C ARG A 91 17.24 13.74 3.43
N PHE A 92 17.02 14.14 4.66
CA PHE A 92 15.72 14.00 5.32
C PHE A 92 14.63 14.80 4.60
N LEU A 93 14.87 16.09 4.31
CA LEU A 93 13.90 16.94 3.61
C LEU A 93 13.76 16.55 2.13
N TYR A 94 14.86 16.17 1.48
CA TYR A 94 14.89 15.76 0.07
C TYR A 94 14.10 14.47 -0.17
N ASN A 95 14.25 13.47 0.71
CA ASN A 95 13.47 12.22 0.63
C ASN A 95 12.09 12.37 1.30
N LYS A 96 11.52 13.58 1.37
CA LYS A 96 10.19 13.85 1.93
C LYS A 96 9.95 13.17 3.29
N TRP A 97 10.96 13.25 4.16
CA TRP A 97 10.94 12.66 5.51
C TRP A 97 10.90 11.13 5.54
N TYR A 98 11.24 10.47 4.43
CA TYR A 98 11.26 9.02 4.24
C TYR A 98 9.89 8.31 4.41
N PHE A 99 8.78 9.05 4.37
CA PHE A 99 7.44 8.45 4.48
C PHE A 99 7.11 7.57 3.27
N ASP A 100 7.50 7.99 2.07
CA ASP A 100 7.24 7.24 0.83
C ASP A 100 7.97 5.88 0.86
N GLU A 101 9.23 5.86 1.29
CA GLU A 101 10.06 4.66 1.40
C GLU A 101 9.59 3.74 2.52
N LEU A 102 9.16 4.29 3.65
CA LEU A 102 8.56 3.51 4.72
C LEU A 102 7.29 2.82 4.24
N TYR A 103 6.44 3.54 3.49
CA TYR A 103 5.21 2.98 2.94
C TYR A 103 5.48 1.90 1.90
N ASP A 104 6.42 2.12 0.98
CA ASP A 104 6.84 1.13 -0.01
C ASP A 104 7.38 -0.14 0.68
N PHE A 105 8.24 0.03 1.68
CA PHE A 105 8.87 -1.08 2.37
C PHE A 105 7.86 -1.91 3.19
N VAL A 106 7.03 -1.25 4.00
CA VAL A 106 6.11 -1.93 4.93
C VAL A 106 4.89 -2.47 4.19
N PHE A 107 4.21 -1.62 3.41
CA PHE A 107 2.93 -1.99 2.81
C PHE A 107 3.11 -2.57 1.43
N VAL A 108 3.74 -1.85 0.49
CA VAL A 108 3.77 -2.28 -0.92
C VAL A 108 4.52 -3.60 -1.06
N ARG A 109 5.75 -3.68 -0.55
CA ARG A 109 6.56 -4.91 -0.59
C ARG A 109 6.01 -5.98 0.33
N GLY A 110 5.53 -5.61 1.53
CA GLY A 110 4.91 -6.53 2.47
C GLY A 110 3.72 -7.28 1.85
N PHE A 111 2.75 -6.56 1.31
CA PHE A 111 1.58 -7.17 0.65
C PHE A 111 1.96 -7.93 -0.62
N ARG A 112 2.93 -7.45 -1.40
CA ARG A 112 3.42 -8.19 -2.57
C ARG A 112 4.05 -9.52 -2.16
N ALA A 113 4.83 -9.55 -1.08
CA ALA A 113 5.44 -10.78 -0.58
C ALA A 113 4.39 -11.78 -0.09
N ILE A 114 3.38 -11.31 0.65
CA ILE A 114 2.25 -12.12 1.12
C ILE A 114 1.47 -12.67 -0.09
N GLY A 115 1.13 -11.84 -1.08
CA GLY A 115 0.45 -12.29 -2.29
C GLY A 115 1.25 -13.34 -3.06
N ASN A 116 2.56 -13.14 -3.21
CA ASN A 116 3.45 -14.11 -3.85
C ASN A 116 3.51 -15.44 -3.08
N PHE A 117 3.45 -15.41 -1.75
CA PHE A 117 3.42 -16.62 -0.93
C PHE A 117 2.13 -17.40 -1.19
N PHE A 118 0.97 -16.75 -1.13
CA PHE A 118 -0.31 -17.42 -1.41
C PHE A 118 -0.40 -17.97 -2.83
N TRP A 119 0.12 -17.24 -3.82
CA TRP A 119 0.15 -17.74 -5.19
C TRP A 119 1.08 -18.95 -5.37
N LYS A 120 2.36 -18.83 -5.01
CA LYS A 120 3.33 -19.90 -5.29
C LYS A 120 3.18 -21.11 -4.38
N VAL A 121 2.89 -20.89 -3.10
CA VAL A 121 2.79 -21.97 -2.11
C VAL A 121 1.37 -22.50 -2.04
N GLY A 122 0.38 -21.61 -1.94
CA GLY A 122 -1.02 -22.00 -1.87
C GLY A 122 -1.49 -22.62 -3.18
N ASP A 123 -1.50 -21.84 -4.25
CA ASP A 123 -2.10 -22.27 -5.51
C ASP A 123 -1.23 -23.29 -6.25
N VAL A 124 -0.04 -22.87 -6.69
CA VAL A 124 0.80 -23.70 -7.57
C VAL A 124 1.29 -24.99 -6.89
N LYS A 125 1.67 -24.92 -5.61
CA LYS A 125 2.28 -26.07 -4.93
C LYS A 125 1.25 -26.97 -4.24
N ILE A 126 0.28 -26.40 -3.52
CA ILE A 126 -0.69 -27.19 -2.76
C ILE A 126 -1.88 -27.56 -3.65
N ILE A 127 -2.56 -26.58 -4.25
CA ILE A 127 -3.79 -26.85 -5.03
C ILE A 127 -3.44 -27.61 -6.31
N ASP A 128 -2.59 -27.05 -7.17
CA ASP A 128 -2.25 -27.68 -8.44
C ASP A 128 -1.41 -28.94 -8.25
N GLY A 129 -0.47 -28.89 -7.31
CA GLY A 129 0.45 -29.98 -7.02
C GLY A 129 -0.22 -31.21 -6.42
N LEU A 130 -1.18 -31.06 -5.50
CA LEU A 130 -1.92 -32.19 -4.92
C LEU A 130 -3.21 -32.52 -5.67
N GLY A 131 -3.77 -31.56 -6.40
CA GLY A 131 -4.99 -31.72 -7.17
C GLY A 131 -4.72 -32.33 -8.55
N PRO A 132 -4.91 -31.60 -9.66
CA PRO A 132 -4.91 -32.19 -11.00
C PRO A 132 -3.57 -32.83 -11.37
N ASN A 133 -2.45 -32.15 -11.10
CA ASN A 133 -1.13 -32.65 -11.49
C ASN A 133 -0.70 -33.83 -10.61
N GLY A 134 -1.03 -33.77 -9.31
CA GLY A 134 -0.78 -34.86 -8.37
C GLY A 134 -1.57 -36.12 -8.73
N ALA A 135 -2.86 -35.96 -9.01
CA ALA A 135 -3.72 -37.06 -9.44
C ALA A 135 -3.26 -37.66 -10.78
N ALA A 136 -2.93 -36.81 -11.76
CA ALA A 136 -2.41 -37.27 -13.05
C ALA A 136 -1.09 -38.04 -12.90
N TRP A 137 -0.15 -37.53 -12.08
CA TRP A 137 1.10 -38.20 -11.80
C TRP A 137 0.90 -39.56 -11.12
N ALA A 138 0.01 -39.62 -10.12
CA ALA A 138 -0.31 -40.86 -9.41
C ALA A 138 -0.92 -41.91 -10.35
N SER A 139 -1.84 -41.49 -11.22
CA SER A 139 -2.47 -42.35 -12.23
C SER A 139 -1.43 -42.89 -13.21
N LEU A 140 -0.59 -42.02 -13.80
CA LEU A 140 0.47 -42.42 -14.72
C LEU A 140 1.48 -43.37 -14.09
N LYS A 141 1.92 -43.11 -12.85
CA LYS A 141 2.83 -44.01 -12.14
C LYS A 141 2.20 -45.37 -11.86
N SER A 142 0.92 -45.38 -11.51
CA SER A 142 0.18 -46.63 -11.24
C SER A 142 0.04 -47.46 -12.52
N ALA A 143 -0.36 -46.81 -13.63
CA ALA A 143 -0.44 -47.45 -14.94
C ALA A 143 0.92 -48.02 -15.40
N ALA A 144 2.01 -47.25 -15.26
CA ALA A 144 3.35 -47.70 -15.63
C ALA A 144 3.83 -48.90 -14.79
N ARG A 145 3.44 -48.98 -13.51
CA ARG A 145 3.74 -50.16 -12.66
C ARG A 145 2.92 -51.38 -13.09
N LEU A 146 1.62 -51.21 -13.34
CA LEU A 146 0.75 -52.28 -13.81
C LEU A 146 1.21 -52.82 -15.16
N ALA A 147 1.66 -51.95 -16.07
CA ALA A 147 2.21 -52.37 -17.37
C ALA A 147 3.42 -53.31 -17.22
N LYS A 148 4.26 -53.13 -16.20
CA LYS A 148 5.42 -54.02 -15.95
C LYS A 148 5.03 -55.42 -15.47
N ILE A 149 3.82 -55.61 -14.94
CA ILE A 149 3.32 -56.93 -14.53
C ILE A 149 3.02 -57.79 -15.77
N GLN A 150 2.75 -57.16 -16.92
CA GLN A 150 2.57 -57.85 -18.20
C GLN A 150 3.94 -58.27 -18.75
N SER A 151 4.43 -59.46 -18.35
CA SER A 151 5.76 -59.94 -18.71
C SER A 151 5.85 -60.65 -20.07
N GLY A 152 4.72 -60.88 -20.75
CA GLY A 152 4.66 -61.57 -22.05
C GLY A 152 4.84 -63.10 -22.01
N TYR A 153 5.27 -63.65 -20.86
CA TYR A 153 5.43 -65.09 -20.66
C TYR A 153 4.11 -65.81 -20.39
N VAL A 154 3.76 -66.78 -21.25
CA VAL A 154 2.49 -67.54 -21.20
C VAL A 154 2.27 -68.25 -19.86
N TYR A 155 3.31 -68.78 -19.23
CA TYR A 155 3.20 -69.51 -17.96
C TYR A 155 2.77 -68.60 -16.78
N HIS A 156 3.19 -67.32 -16.76
CA HIS A 156 2.71 -66.37 -15.75
C HIS A 156 1.20 -66.12 -15.89
N TYR A 157 0.70 -65.99 -17.12
CA TYR A 157 -0.74 -65.82 -17.35
C TYR A 157 -1.53 -67.06 -16.94
N ALA A 158 -1.07 -68.26 -17.30
CA ALA A 158 -1.71 -69.51 -16.90
C ALA A 158 -1.80 -69.64 -15.36
N PHE A 159 -0.73 -69.28 -14.66
CA PHE A 159 -0.69 -69.29 -13.19
C PHE A 159 -1.69 -68.30 -12.57
N VAL A 160 -1.75 -67.07 -13.08
CA VAL A 160 -2.71 -66.05 -12.61
C VAL A 160 -4.16 -66.46 -12.90
N MET A 161 -4.44 -67.06 -14.06
CA MET A 161 -5.77 -67.57 -14.39
C MET A 161 -6.21 -68.67 -13.43
N LEU A 162 -5.33 -69.61 -13.10
CA LEU A 162 -5.62 -70.69 -12.14
C LEU A 162 -5.93 -70.13 -10.75
N LEU A 163 -5.13 -69.16 -10.27
CA LEU A 163 -5.40 -68.45 -9.01
C LEU A 163 -6.73 -67.70 -9.05
N GLY A 164 -7.05 -67.04 -10.16
CA GLY A 164 -8.31 -66.35 -10.35
C GLY A 164 -9.52 -67.28 -10.28
N VAL A 165 -9.46 -68.43 -10.95
CA VAL A 165 -10.53 -69.45 -10.91
C VAL A 165 -10.67 -70.04 -9.50
N ALA A 166 -9.56 -70.44 -8.87
CA ALA A 166 -9.58 -70.98 -7.51
C ALA A 166 -10.15 -69.96 -6.50
N GLY A 167 -9.74 -68.69 -6.62
CA GLY A 167 -10.23 -67.60 -5.78
C GLY A 167 -11.71 -67.32 -5.99
N LEU A 168 -12.17 -67.24 -7.24
CA LEU A 168 -13.59 -67.04 -7.56
C LEU A 168 -14.46 -68.21 -7.08
N LEU A 169 -14.01 -69.45 -7.24
CA LEU A 169 -14.71 -70.63 -6.73
C LEU A 169 -14.78 -70.61 -5.20
N THR A 170 -13.68 -70.28 -4.53
CA THR A 170 -13.63 -70.14 -3.07
C THR A 170 -14.59 -69.05 -2.59
N PHE A 171 -14.58 -67.89 -3.25
CA PHE A 171 -15.50 -66.79 -2.96
C PHE A 171 -16.96 -67.20 -3.20
N ALA A 172 -17.26 -67.86 -4.31
CA ALA A 172 -18.61 -68.32 -4.64
C ALA A 172 -19.14 -69.34 -3.63
N ILE A 173 -18.32 -70.29 -3.19
CA ILE A 173 -18.68 -71.25 -2.15
C ILE A 173 -18.94 -70.55 -0.81
N LEU A 174 -18.15 -69.54 -0.46
CA LEU A 174 -18.36 -68.78 0.78
C LEU A 174 -19.58 -67.83 0.70
N ALA A 175 -19.84 -67.25 -0.46
CA ALA A 175 -20.92 -66.28 -0.67
C ALA A 175 -22.29 -66.95 -0.90
N TRP A 176 -22.34 -68.14 -1.51
CA TRP A 176 -23.57 -68.92 -1.76
C TRP A 176 -23.72 -70.15 -0.86
N GLY A 177 -22.70 -70.49 -0.07
CA GLY A 177 -22.75 -71.55 0.94
C GLY A 177 -23.22 -71.08 2.32
N ALA A 178 -23.88 -69.90 2.39
CA ALA A 178 -24.60 -69.40 3.56
C ALA A 178 -26.11 -69.51 3.34
#